data_AF-A0A7S7UM41-F1
#
_entry.id   AF-A0A7S7UM41-F1
#
_cell.length_a   1.000
_cell.length_b   1.000
_cell.length_c   1.000
_cell.angle_alpha   90.00
_cell.angle_beta   90.00
_cell.angle_gamma   90.00
#
_symmetry.space_group_name_H-M   'P 1'
#
loop_
_entity.id
_entity.type
_entity.pdbx_description
1 polymer ?
#
loop_
_entity_poly.entity_id
_entity_poly.type
_entity_poly.pdbx_seq_one_letter_code
_entity_poly.pdbx_strand_id
1 'polypeptide(L)'
;MHRFIAKANVDHFIGLLNDSDLTADKRTNITKLLIAELDKLTHDLEHLEFAETRAAECRDRLHRIRDQRSGHAFGTTEREQAERLLVSCENLQTVLEDFCHRLREKVLSRSI
;
A
#
# COMPACT_ATOMS: atom_id res chain seq x y z
N MET A 1 -11.08 13.04 16.01
CA MET A 1 -10.63 13.81 14.84
C MET A 1 -9.37 13.22 14.20
N HIS A 2 -8.29 13.00 14.98
CA HIS A 2 -7.02 12.46 14.47
C HIS A 2 -7.12 11.13 13.69
N ARG A 3 -8.00 10.19 14.09
CA ARG A 3 -8.17 8.90 13.40
C ARG A 3 -8.71 9.02 11.97
N PHE A 4 -9.66 9.92 11.73
CA PHE A 4 -10.25 10.12 10.40
C PHE A 4 -9.24 10.77 9.46
N ILE A 5 -8.43 11.68 10.00
CA ILE A 5 -7.32 12.31 9.27
C ILE A 5 -6.27 11.27 8.90
N ALA A 6 -5.89 10.39 9.82
CA ALA A 6 -4.92 9.32 9.54
C ALA A 6 -5.43 8.37 8.44
N LYS A 7 -6.69 7.93 8.47
CA LYS A 7 -7.28 7.11 7.40
C LYS A 7 -7.31 7.84 6.06
N ALA A 8 -7.71 9.11 6.04
CA ALA A 8 -7.71 9.93 4.82
C ALA A 8 -6.28 10.11 4.26
N ASN A 9 -5.29 10.30 5.13
CA ASN A 9 -3.89 10.41 4.72
C ASN A 9 -3.36 9.08 4.17
N VAL A 10 -3.72 7.94 4.77
CA VAL A 10 -3.40 6.60 4.23
C VAL A 10 -3.95 6.46 2.81
N ASP A 11 -5.24 6.75 2.62
CA ASP A 11 -5.88 6.67 1.30
C ASP A 11 -5.21 7.60 0.28
N HIS A 12 -4.87 8.82 0.72
CA HIS A 12 -4.17 9.80 -0.11
C HIS A 12 -2.77 9.30 -0.53
N PHE A 13 -1.97 8.80 0.42
CA PHE A 13 -0.63 8.31 0.12
C PHE A 13 -0.63 7.03 -0.73
N ILE A 14 -1.61 6.14 -0.53
CA ILE A 14 -1.84 5.01 -1.44
C ILE A 14 -2.13 5.54 -2.84
N GLY A 15 -3.03 6.50 -2.97
CA GLY A 15 -3.35 7.14 -4.25
C GLY A 15 -2.13 7.74 -4.95
N LEU A 16 -1.25 8.40 -4.19
CA LEU A 16 0.01 8.93 -4.74
C LEU A 16 0.96 7.82 -5.17
N LEU A 17 1.23 6.80 -4.33
CA LEU A 17 2.14 5.68 -4.66
C LEU A 17 1.69 4.86 -5.86
N ASN A 18 0.42 4.99 -6.22
CA ASN A 18 -0.20 4.38 -7.37
C ASN A 18 0.05 5.12 -8.69
N ASP A 19 0.66 6.31 -8.65
CA ASP A 19 1.07 7.09 -9.82
C ASP A 19 2.38 6.55 -10.43
N SER A 20 2.39 6.34 -11.75
CA SER A 20 3.54 5.83 -12.51
C SER A 20 4.68 6.84 -12.62
N ASP A 21 4.41 8.13 -12.46
CA ASP A 21 5.36 9.20 -12.75
C ASP A 21 6.17 9.66 -11.53
N LEU A 22 6.06 8.92 -10.42
CA LEU A 22 6.83 9.17 -9.22
C LEU A 22 8.31 8.81 -9.39
N THR A 23 9.17 9.78 -9.10
CA THR A 23 10.60 9.54 -8.91
C THR A 23 10.83 8.61 -7.71
N ALA A 24 11.95 7.89 -7.72
CA ALA A 24 12.30 6.96 -6.64
C ALA A 24 12.36 7.67 -5.27
N ASP A 25 12.95 8.86 -5.20
CA ASP A 25 13.05 9.64 -3.95
C ASP A 25 11.68 10.06 -3.41
N LYS A 26 10.80 10.60 -4.28
CA LYS A 26 9.43 10.94 -3.89
C LYS A 26 8.66 9.72 -3.40
N ARG A 27 8.82 8.58 -4.08
CA ARG A 27 8.21 7.31 -3.69
C ARG A 27 8.66 6.90 -2.28
N THR A 28 9.97 6.89 -2.02
CA THR A 28 10.52 6.58 -0.69
C THR A 28 9.96 7.51 0.40
N ASN A 29 9.87 8.81 0.12
CA ASN A 29 9.34 9.78 1.08
C ASN A 29 7.84 9.56 1.34
N ILE A 30 7.03 9.30 0.31
CA ILE A 30 5.61 9.00 0.48
C ILE A 30 5.40 7.69 1.24
N THR A 31 6.20 6.66 0.97
CA THR A 31 6.15 5.39 1.73
C THR A 31 6.44 5.63 3.22
N LYS A 32 7.42 6.46 3.57
CA LYS A 32 7.69 6.82 4.97
C LYS A 32 6.51 7.55 5.63
N LEU A 33 5.88 8.47 4.91
CA LEU A 33 4.70 9.19 5.40
C LEU A 33 3.52 8.23 5.60
N LEU A 34 3.29 7.30 4.67
CA LEU A 34 2.29 6.25 4.80
C LEU A 34 2.52 5.42 6.07
N ILE A 35 3.75 4.95 6.30
CA ILE A 35 4.10 4.18 7.51
C ILE A 35 3.78 5.00 8.76
N ALA A 36 4.16 6.28 8.81
CA ALA A 36 3.89 7.15 9.95
C ALA A 36 2.39 7.34 10.22
N GLU A 37 1.54 7.35 9.20
CA GLU A 37 0.08 7.38 9.38
C GLU A 37 -0.48 6.04 9.83
N LEU A 38 0.00 4.92 9.29
CA LEU A 38 -0.36 3.58 9.73
C LEU A 38 0.02 3.35 11.22
N ASP A 39 1.17 3.86 11.66
CA ASP A 39 1.61 3.81 13.05
C ASP A 39 0.68 4.57 14.02
N LYS A 40 -0.07 5.57 13.52
CA LYS A 40 -1.12 6.22 14.33
C LYS A 40 -2.35 5.34 14.50
N LEU A 41 -2.58 4.41 13.58
CA LEU A 41 -3.73 3.51 13.56
C LEU A 41 -3.48 2.20 14.33
N THR A 42 -2.26 1.91 14.77
CA THR A 42 -1.87 0.60 15.35
C THR A 42 -2.44 0.30 16.74
N HIS A 43 -3.19 1.22 17.34
CA HIS A 43 -3.67 1.10 18.72
C HIS A 43 -5.11 0.59 18.82
N ASP A 44 -5.85 0.64 17.72
CA ASP A 44 -7.28 0.38 17.67
C ASP A 44 -7.61 -0.81 16.75
N LEU A 45 -8.34 -1.77 17.29
CA LEU A 45 -8.78 -2.98 16.61
C LEU A 45 -9.77 -2.67 15.48
N GLU A 46 -10.53 -1.59 15.61
CA GLU A 46 -11.43 -1.08 14.55
C GLU A 46 -10.68 -0.64 13.28
N HIS A 47 -9.35 -0.66 13.30
CA HIS A 47 -8.52 -0.32 12.14
C HIS A 47 -7.94 -1.54 11.42
N LEU A 48 -8.11 -2.74 11.99
CA LEU A 48 -7.74 -3.99 11.32
C LEU A 48 -8.55 -4.18 10.04
N GLU A 49 -9.88 -4.04 10.10
CA GLU A 49 -10.74 -4.16 8.91
C GLU A 49 -10.37 -3.15 7.81
N PHE A 50 -10.08 -1.91 8.20
CA PHE A 50 -9.63 -0.88 7.26
C PHE A 50 -8.30 -1.26 6.59
N ALA A 51 -7.32 -1.69 7.39
CA ALA A 51 -6.00 -2.09 6.89
C ALA A 51 -6.09 -3.31 5.97
N GLU A 52 -6.88 -4.32 6.36
CA GLU A 52 -7.09 -5.54 5.58
C GLU A 52 -7.82 -5.26 4.27
N THR A 53 -8.80 -4.36 4.29
CA THR A 53 -9.49 -3.91 3.08
C THR A 53 -8.51 -3.26 2.10
N ARG A 54 -7.67 -2.32 2.57
CA ARG A 54 -6.67 -1.68 1.71
C ARG A 54 -5.60 -2.65 1.21
N ALA A 55 -5.19 -3.60 2.04
CA ALA A 55 -4.27 -4.66 1.62
C ALA A 55 -4.90 -5.55 0.53
N ALA A 56 -6.19 -5.88 0.64
CA ALA A 56 -6.90 -6.66 -0.37
C ALA A 56 -7.03 -5.89 -1.70
N GLU A 57 -7.45 -4.64 -1.67
CA GLU A 57 -7.52 -3.78 -2.86
C GLU A 57 -6.16 -3.62 -3.56
N CYS A 58 -5.07 -3.51 -2.79
CA CYS A 58 -3.72 -3.44 -3.34
C CYS A 58 -3.30 -4.77 -4.00
N ARG A 59 -3.69 -5.94 -3.46
CA ARG A 59 -3.47 -7.24 -4.12
C ARG A 59 -4.19 -7.34 -5.45
N ASP A 60 -5.46 -6.94 -5.49
CA ASP A 60 -6.26 -6.95 -6.72
C ASP A 60 -5.63 -6.04 -7.78
N ARG A 61 -5.15 -4.87 -7.36
CA ARG A 61 -4.45 -3.95 -8.26
C ARG A 61 -3.13 -4.51 -8.76
N LEU A 62 -2.35 -5.15 -7.89
CA LEU A 62 -1.11 -5.85 -8.28
C LEU A 62 -1.37 -6.91 -9.34
N HIS A 63 -2.44 -7.69 -9.18
CA HIS A 63 -2.85 -8.68 -10.16
C HIS A 63 -3.13 -8.02 -11.53
N ARG A 64 -3.94 -6.95 -11.55
CA ARG A 64 -4.25 -6.20 -12.79
C ARG A 64 -3.01 -5.62 -13.46
N ILE A 65 -2.05 -5.08 -12.70
CA ILE A 65 -0.81 -4.52 -13.27
C ILE A 65 0.08 -5.63 -13.83
N ARG A 66 0.13 -6.80 -13.19
CA ARG A 66 0.85 -7.97 -13.72
C ARG A 66 0.26 -8.43 -15.05
N ASP A 67 -1.07 -8.43 -15.15
CA ASP A 67 -1.79 -8.76 -16.38
C ASP A 67 -1.58 -7.71 -17.48
N GLN A 68 -1.60 -6.42 -17.12
CA GLN A 68 -1.29 -5.35 -18.06
C GLN A 68 0.14 -5.47 -18.59
N ARG A 69 1.12 -5.69 -17.71
CA ARG A 69 2.52 -5.91 -18.10
C ARG A 69 2.65 -7.10 -19.04
N SER A 70 1.98 -8.23 -18.75
CA SER A 70 2.06 -9.43 -19.59
C SER A 70 1.39 -9.26 -20.94
N GLY A 71 0.40 -8.38 -21.06
CA GLY A 71 -0.26 -8.01 -22.31
C GLY A 71 0.59 -7.13 -23.26
N HIS A 72 1.67 -6.51 -22.78
CA HIS A 72 2.57 -5.68 -23.59
C HIS A 72 3.87 -6.40 -23.95
N ALA A 73 4.29 -6.26 -25.21
CA ALA A 73 5.54 -6.83 -25.71
C ALA A 73 6.77 -6.23 -25.02
N PHE A 74 7.86 -7.00 -24.95
CA PHE A 74 9.12 -6.53 -24.41
C PHE A 74 9.67 -5.32 -25.20
N GLY A 75 10.29 -4.38 -24.48
CA GLY A 75 10.87 -3.16 -25.06
C GLY A 75 9.86 -2.07 -25.43
N THR A 76 8.57 -2.27 -25.14
CA THR A 76 7.55 -1.21 -25.31
C THR A 76 7.53 -0.28 -24.10
N THR A 77 7.28 1.01 -24.35
CA THR A 77 7.17 2.03 -23.30
C THR A 77 6.06 1.68 -22.32
N GLU A 78 4.95 1.12 -22.81
CA GLU A 78 3.81 0.66 -22.01
C GLU A 78 4.22 -0.44 -21.03
N ARG A 79 5.03 -1.40 -21.49
CA ARG A 79 5.55 -2.46 -20.61
C ARG A 79 6.50 -1.88 -19.57
N GLU A 80 7.42 -1.00 -19.95
CA GLU A 80 8.34 -0.37 -19.00
C GLU A 80 7.59 0.45 -17.94
N GLN A 81 6.54 1.17 -18.33
CA GLN A 81 5.67 1.90 -17.39
C GLN A 81 4.96 0.94 -16.45
N ALA A 82 4.40 -0.16 -16.96
CA ALA A 82 3.77 -1.20 -16.14
C ALA A 82 4.77 -1.85 -15.17
N GLU A 83 6.03 -2.07 -15.58
CA GLU A 83 7.09 -2.60 -14.72
C GLU A 83 7.47 -1.62 -13.60
N ARG A 84 7.63 -0.33 -13.90
CA ARG A 84 7.90 0.70 -12.89
C ARG A 84 6.76 0.79 -11.87
N LEU A 85 5.52 0.77 -12.35
CA LEU A 85 4.34 0.79 -11.51
C LEU A 85 4.24 -0.48 -10.66
N LEU A 86 4.56 -1.65 -11.23
CA LEU A 86 4.54 -2.92 -10.52
C LEU A 86 5.45 -2.91 -9.31
N VAL A 87 6.70 -2.44 -9.46
CA VAL A 87 7.65 -2.31 -8.34
C VAL A 87 7.10 -1.39 -7.24
N SER A 88 6.44 -0.30 -7.61
CA SER A 88 5.80 0.62 -6.65
C SER A 88 4.72 -0.10 -5.84
N CYS A 89 3.84 -0.83 -6.53
CA CYS A 89 2.73 -1.54 -5.92
C CYS A 89 3.19 -2.73 -5.07
N GLU A 90 4.28 -3.41 -5.45
CA GLU A 90 4.83 -4.53 -4.66
C GLU A 90 5.38 -4.02 -3.33
N ASN A 91 6.10 -2.90 -3.34
CA ASN A 91 6.57 -2.26 -2.11
C ASN A 91 5.40 -1.81 -1.22
N LEU A 92 4.35 -1.22 -1.82
CA LEU A 92 3.15 -0.83 -1.08
C LEU A 92 2.46 -2.03 -0.44
N GLN A 93 2.33 -3.14 -1.19
CA GLN A 93 1.74 -4.37 -0.69
C GLN A 93 2.49 -4.90 0.53
N THR A 94 3.82 -4.96 0.48
CA THR A 94 4.64 -5.40 1.61
C THR A 94 4.37 -4.55 2.85
N VAL A 95 4.32 -3.22 2.71
CA VAL A 95 4.03 -2.32 3.83
C VAL A 95 2.66 -2.58 4.46
N LEU A 96 1.63 -2.78 3.63
CA LEU A 96 0.27 -3.04 4.10
C LEU A 96 0.12 -4.41 4.76
N GLU A 97 0.75 -5.46 4.21
CA GLU A 97 0.73 -6.80 4.81
C GLU A 97 1.48 -6.83 6.14
N ASP A 98 2.65 -6.22 6.22
CA ASP A 98 3.43 -6.12 7.47
C ASP A 98 2.66 -5.38 8.55
N PHE A 99 1.89 -4.36 8.17
CA PHE A 99 1.03 -3.63 9.09
C PHE A 99 -0.14 -4.48 9.57
N CYS A 100 -0.83 -5.18 8.65
CA CYS A 100 -1.91 -6.10 8.99
C CYS A 100 -1.43 -7.22 9.92
N HIS A 101 -0.24 -7.78 9.64
CA HIS A 101 0.37 -8.81 10.48
C HIS A 101 0.61 -8.30 11.91
N ARG A 102 1.27 -7.14 12.06
CA ARG A 102 1.50 -6.51 13.37
C ARG A 102 0.21 -6.21 14.13
N LEU A 103 -0.85 -5.79 13.44
CA LEU A 103 -2.15 -5.58 14.05
C LEU A 103 -2.76 -6.90 14.56
N ARG A 104 -2.73 -7.97 13.75
CA ARG A 104 -3.21 -9.31 14.14
C ARG A 104 -2.48 -9.84 15.37
N GLU A 105 -1.16 -9.73 15.42
CA GLU A 105 -0.36 -10.14 16.58
C GLU A 105 -0.78 -9.38 17.85
N LYS A 106 -0.99 -8.07 17.74
CA LYS A 106 -1.52 -7.26 18.85
C LYS A 106 -2.90 -7.73 19.33
N VAL A 107 -3.82 -8.05 18.40
CA VAL A 107 -5.16 -8.57 18.74
C VAL A 107 -5.04 -9.86 19.54
N LEU A 108 -4.24 -10.79 19.03
CA LEU A 108 -4.03 -12.10 19.64
C LEU A 108 -3.39 -11.96 21.02
N SER A 109 -2.41 -11.08 21.19
CA SER A 109 -1.75 -10.83 22.48
C SER A 109 -2.64 -10.21 23.55
N ARG A 110 -3.71 -9.50 23.17
CA ARG A 110 -4.68 -8.89 24.10
C ARG A 110 -5.81 -9.84 24.50
N SER A 111 -5.94 -10.97 23.80
CA SER A 111 -7.01 -11.96 24.00
C SER A 111 -6.57 -13.14 24.89
N ILE A 112 -5.35 -13.08 25.43
CA ILE A 112 -4.72 -14.05 26.35
C ILE A 112 -4.55 -13.36 27.70
#